data_AF-A0A956HMD0-F1
#
_entry.id   AF-A0A956HMD0-F1
#
_cell.length_a   1.000
_cell.length_b   1.000
_cell.length_c   1.000
_cell.angle_alpha   90.00
_cell.angle_beta   90.00
_cell.angle_gamma   90.00
#
_symmetry.space_group_name_H-M   'P 1'
#
loop_
_entity.id
_entity.type
_entity.pdbx_description
1 polymer ?
#
loop_
_entity_poly.entity_id
_entity_poly.type
_entity_poly.pdbx_seq_one_letter_code
_entity_poly.pdbx_strand_id
1 'polypeptide(L)'
;MAATLRPTCTLLLCAALGFACGPQPSDTAATSDASTTAGDASTSSTAEPGTASGSSDATTEPATTEPATTDAPTTAPTTATTVAPTTDSDSQDFVVEIDHPVHQPDCDATLEGCEEGEKCNIFSDEDGFSLGQIDCFPLDPNPVDVGEPCDAGAEYNDGIDNCVEGATCWDVNEEGIGTCVALCHAIDENSYDYTCAPYEGSCTLCQECVVGLCLPYCDPLLNDCPDGKICIPDTQGDGWVCTLDASEGAHPPGTPCDFVNQCNAGSVCLDSSYYPSMACAQSAGCCGPVCDLEDPQCPDDPPGLSCEPWYEEGMAPAGFEHIGACIVPQ
;
A
#
# COMPACT_ATOMS: atom_id res chain seq x y z
N MET A 1 53.23 25.78 15.19
CA MET A 1 54.62 25.33 14.97
C MET A 1 54.73 23.91 15.50
N ALA A 2 55.15 22.96 14.64
CA ALA A 2 55.62 21.57 14.84
C ALA A 2 55.19 20.78 16.11
N ALA A 3 54.78 19.51 16.05
CA ALA A 3 55.48 18.43 15.36
C ALA A 3 54.59 17.21 15.03
N THR A 4 54.95 16.62 13.90
CA THR A 4 54.61 15.31 13.30
C THR A 4 55.02 14.10 14.15
N LEU A 5 54.31 12.97 14.05
CA LEU A 5 54.84 11.63 13.68
C LEU A 5 53.73 10.54 13.61
N ARG A 6 53.64 9.85 12.46
CA ARG A 6 53.23 8.43 12.22
C ARG A 6 54.51 7.69 11.73
N PRO A 7 54.57 6.37 11.37
CA PRO A 7 53.59 5.25 11.36
C PRO A 7 54.15 3.87 11.86
N THR A 8 53.33 2.80 11.86
CA THR A 8 53.57 1.35 11.53
C THR A 8 52.46 0.52 12.22
N CYS A 9 51.55 -0.24 11.59
CA CYS A 9 51.51 -1.21 10.48
C CYS A 9 52.31 -2.50 10.75
N THR A 10 51.62 -3.55 11.20
CA THR A 10 52.11 -4.93 11.15
C THR A 10 50.94 -5.86 10.80
N LEU A 11 50.95 -6.30 9.54
CA LEU A 11 50.24 -7.46 9.02
C LEU A 11 50.69 -8.73 9.76
N LEU A 12 49.77 -9.66 10.01
CA LEU A 12 50.10 -11.09 10.00
C LEU A 12 49.12 -11.82 9.07
N LEU A 13 49.70 -12.44 8.03
CA LEU A 13 49.09 -13.19 6.95
C LEU A 13 49.55 -14.65 7.06
N CYS A 14 48.81 -15.54 6.38
CA CYS A 14 49.12 -16.94 5.99
C CYS A 14 48.65 -18.04 6.96
N ALA A 15 48.06 -19.15 6.50
CA ALA A 15 47.68 -19.58 5.15
C ALA A 15 46.68 -20.75 5.19
N ALA A 16 46.00 -20.89 4.04
CA ALA A 16 45.07 -21.89 3.57
C ALA A 16 45.41 -23.37 3.82
N LEU A 17 44.36 -24.20 3.87
CA LEU A 17 44.24 -25.44 3.09
C LEU A 17 42.75 -25.84 3.01
N GLY A 18 42.22 -25.87 1.79
CA GLY A 18 40.89 -26.39 1.50
C GLY A 18 40.89 -27.89 1.29
N PHE A 19 39.73 -28.52 1.49
CA PHE A 19 39.32 -29.73 0.79
C PHE A 19 37.80 -29.72 0.64
N ALA A 20 37.37 -29.82 -0.62
CA ALA A 20 36.01 -30.12 -1.01
C ALA A 20 35.69 -31.60 -0.76
N CYS A 21 34.46 -31.91 -0.36
CA CYS A 21 33.73 -33.11 -0.80
C CYS A 21 32.24 -32.94 -0.49
N GLY A 22 31.42 -33.21 -1.50
CA GLY A 22 29.97 -33.19 -1.46
C GLY A 22 29.34 -34.38 -0.73
N PRO A 23 28.02 -34.59 -0.88
CA PRO A 23 27.24 -35.46 -0.01
C PRO A 23 27.31 -36.93 -0.48
N GLN A 24 27.31 -37.86 0.48
CA GLN A 24 27.03 -39.27 0.22
C GLN A 24 26.16 -39.90 1.32
N PRO A 25 25.45 -40.99 0.99
CA PRO A 25 24.14 -41.33 1.52
C PRO A 25 24.18 -42.55 2.46
N SER A 26 23.03 -42.74 3.10
CA SER A 26 22.34 -43.97 3.52
C SER A 26 23.07 -45.24 3.98
N ASP A 27 22.45 -45.81 5.02
CA ASP A 27 22.32 -47.23 5.41
C ASP A 27 23.38 -47.85 6.33
N THR A 28 22.97 -48.25 7.55
CA THR A 28 22.49 -49.62 7.83
C THR A 28 22.31 -49.90 9.34
N ALA A 29 21.07 -50.23 9.69
CA ALA A 29 20.55 -51.21 10.65
C ALA A 29 21.20 -51.46 12.04
N ALA A 30 20.34 -51.40 13.07
CA ALA A 30 20.20 -52.52 14.01
C ALA A 30 18.74 -52.65 14.50
N THR A 31 18.21 -53.83 14.20
CA THR A 31 16.92 -54.48 14.47
C THR A 31 16.52 -54.65 15.94
N SER A 32 15.21 -54.59 16.21
CA SER A 32 14.37 -55.58 16.94
C SER A 32 12.91 -55.07 16.90
N ASP A 33 12.04 -55.56 16.02
CA ASP A 33 11.08 -56.68 16.24
C ASP A 33 10.28 -56.57 17.55
N ALA A 34 8.96 -56.71 17.65
CA ALA A 34 7.83 -56.99 16.76
C ALA A 34 6.57 -56.61 17.62
N SER A 35 5.38 -56.27 17.11
CA SER A 35 4.43 -57.16 16.43
C SER A 35 3.22 -56.30 16.00
N THR A 36 2.87 -56.22 14.71
CA THR A 36 1.75 -56.92 14.01
C THR A 36 0.36 -56.61 14.58
N THR A 37 -0.73 -56.30 13.87
CA THR A 37 -1.23 -56.57 12.50
C THR A 37 -2.60 -55.83 12.45
N ALA A 38 -3.33 -55.54 11.37
CA ALA A 38 -3.37 -55.81 9.93
C ALA A 38 -4.35 -54.73 9.37
N GLY A 39 -4.15 -54.13 8.20
CA GLY A 39 -4.43 -54.67 6.86
C GLY A 39 -5.53 -53.78 6.22
N ASP A 40 -5.65 -53.53 4.93
CA ASP A 40 -5.03 -53.99 3.68
C ASP A 40 -5.61 -53.03 2.61
N ALA A 41 -4.83 -52.21 1.90
CA ALA A 41 -4.26 -52.41 0.55
C ALA A 41 -5.25 -52.53 -0.64
N SER A 42 -4.92 -51.82 -1.73
CA SER A 42 -4.79 -52.31 -3.12
C SER A 42 -4.57 -51.09 -4.05
N THR A 43 -3.43 -50.87 -4.73
CA THR A 43 -2.75 -51.52 -5.89
C THR A 43 -3.33 -51.26 -7.29
N SER A 44 -2.44 -50.73 -8.16
CA SER A 44 -2.30 -50.91 -9.63
C SER A 44 -3.39 -50.32 -10.55
N SER A 45 -3.16 -49.90 -11.80
CA SER A 45 -2.11 -50.20 -12.80
C SER A 45 -2.22 -49.26 -14.03
N THR A 46 -1.06 -48.89 -14.59
CA THR A 46 -0.61 -48.95 -16.02
C THR A 46 -1.57 -48.65 -17.20
N ALA A 47 -1.19 -47.74 -18.13
CA ALA A 47 -0.86 -48.01 -19.55
C ALA A 47 -0.96 -46.76 -20.49
N GLU A 48 0.15 -46.45 -21.17
CA GLU A 48 0.27 -45.78 -22.49
C GLU A 48 0.09 -46.83 -23.64
N PRO A 49 0.07 -46.55 -24.98
CA PRO A 49 0.86 -45.52 -25.71
C PRO A 49 0.29 -44.90 -27.05
N GLY A 50 1.00 -43.90 -27.58
CA GLY A 50 1.33 -43.71 -29.03
C GLY A 50 0.44 -42.79 -29.89
N THR A 51 0.89 -42.03 -30.91
CA THR A 51 2.16 -41.89 -31.66
C THR A 51 2.09 -40.72 -32.68
N ALA A 52 3.18 -39.93 -32.81
CA ALA A 52 3.77 -39.20 -33.99
C ALA A 52 2.94 -38.17 -34.82
N SER A 53 3.49 -37.17 -35.53
CA SER A 53 4.81 -37.00 -36.17
C SER A 53 5.06 -35.57 -36.71
N GLY A 54 6.30 -35.06 -36.56
CA GLY A 54 7.11 -34.24 -37.53
C GLY A 54 6.70 -32.79 -37.88
N SER A 55 7.57 -31.85 -38.29
CA SER A 55 9.04 -31.75 -38.44
C SER A 55 9.37 -30.33 -38.99
N SER A 56 10.49 -29.72 -38.56
CA SER A 56 11.36 -28.72 -39.27
C SER A 56 10.76 -27.36 -39.69
N ASP A 57 11.44 -26.21 -39.85
CA ASP A 57 12.83 -25.72 -39.88
C ASP A 57 12.71 -24.17 -39.75
N ALA A 58 13.44 -23.47 -38.87
CA ALA A 58 14.66 -22.68 -39.15
C ALA A 58 14.53 -21.35 -39.95
N THR A 59 15.07 -20.28 -39.30
CA THR A 59 15.80 -19.09 -39.82
C THR A 59 15.00 -17.95 -40.48
N THR A 60 15.11 -16.71 -39.95
CA THR A 60 16.10 -15.65 -40.36
C THR A 60 15.58 -14.25 -39.98
N GLU A 61 16.46 -13.46 -39.36
CA GLU A 61 16.42 -12.00 -39.20
C GLU A 61 16.45 -11.26 -40.56
N PRO A 62 16.04 -9.98 -40.64
CA PRO A 62 17.03 -9.01 -41.09
C PRO A 62 16.94 -7.63 -40.43
N ALA A 63 18.08 -6.94 -40.53
CA ALA A 63 18.35 -5.58 -40.07
C ALA A 63 18.10 -4.49 -41.13
N THR A 64 17.92 -3.26 -40.62
CA THR A 64 18.28 -1.92 -41.14
C THR A 64 17.93 -1.50 -42.57
N THR A 65 17.27 -0.32 -42.70
CA THR A 65 17.74 0.75 -43.63
C THR A 65 17.20 2.14 -43.26
N GLU A 66 18.12 3.11 -43.17
CA GLU A 66 17.91 4.57 -43.19
C GLU A 66 17.60 5.04 -44.64
N PRO A 67 17.03 6.24 -44.85
CA PRO A 67 17.75 7.14 -45.75
C PRO A 67 17.73 8.63 -45.36
N ALA A 68 18.71 9.30 -45.95
CA ALA A 68 19.20 10.64 -45.71
C ALA A 68 18.41 11.81 -46.35
N THR A 69 18.72 12.98 -45.80
CA THR A 69 18.53 14.39 -46.21
C THR A 69 18.65 14.72 -47.71
N THR A 70 17.92 15.74 -48.20
CA THR A 70 18.39 16.70 -49.23
C THR A 70 17.57 18.01 -49.25
N ASP A 71 18.27 19.13 -48.98
CA ASP A 71 18.23 20.51 -49.49
C ASP A 71 16.98 21.42 -49.58
N ALA A 72 17.18 22.64 -49.02
CA ALA A 72 16.53 23.94 -49.26
C ALA A 72 16.96 24.54 -50.65
N PRO A 73 16.61 25.78 -51.12
CA PRO A 73 16.11 26.97 -50.39
C PRO A 73 15.12 27.91 -51.14
N THR A 74 14.82 29.05 -50.47
CA THR A 74 14.40 30.38 -51.02
C THR A 74 12.89 30.54 -51.26
N THR A 75 12.18 31.53 -50.71
CA THR A 75 12.28 32.97 -51.04
C THR A 75 11.41 33.80 -50.07
N ALA A 76 11.94 34.92 -49.56
CA ALA A 76 11.14 35.98 -48.93
C ALA A 76 10.49 36.89 -50.01
N PRO A 77 9.43 37.64 -49.69
CA PRO A 77 9.71 39.05 -49.48
C PRO A 77 8.96 39.71 -48.33
N THR A 78 9.71 40.59 -47.68
CA THR A 78 9.30 41.67 -46.79
C THR A 78 8.27 42.57 -47.45
N THR A 79 7.14 42.83 -46.79
CA THR A 79 6.33 44.03 -47.04
C THR A 79 6.11 44.75 -45.72
N ALA A 80 6.87 45.82 -45.51
CA ALA A 80 6.61 46.81 -44.48
C ALA A 80 5.47 47.70 -44.95
N THR A 81 4.41 47.83 -44.16
CA THR A 81 3.45 48.94 -44.29
C THR A 81 3.33 49.60 -42.92
N THR A 82 3.89 50.80 -42.85
CA THR A 82 3.70 51.76 -41.77
C THR A 82 2.28 52.32 -41.86
N VAL A 83 1.48 52.16 -40.81
CA VAL A 83 0.30 53.00 -40.55
C VAL A 83 0.38 53.53 -39.12
N ALA A 84 0.19 54.84 -38.98
CA ALA A 84 0.31 55.65 -37.78
C ALA A 84 -0.77 55.31 -36.72
N PRO A 85 -0.60 55.74 -35.44
CA PRO A 85 -1.43 55.30 -34.34
C PRO A 85 -2.76 56.07 -34.31
N THR A 86 -3.86 55.35 -34.22
CA THR A 86 -5.13 55.89 -33.74
C THR A 86 -5.30 55.42 -32.29
N THR A 87 -5.22 56.37 -31.37
CA THR A 87 -5.73 56.26 -30.02
C THR A 87 -7.20 55.89 -30.06
N ASP A 88 -7.58 54.76 -29.47
CA ASP A 88 -8.71 54.75 -28.57
C ASP A 88 -8.51 53.71 -27.47
N SER A 89 -8.97 54.09 -26.29
CA SER A 89 -8.93 53.28 -25.07
C SER A 89 -9.95 52.17 -25.22
N ASP A 90 -9.60 50.95 -24.82
CA ASP A 90 -10.37 50.20 -23.83
C ASP A 90 -9.58 48.96 -23.42
N SER A 91 -9.57 48.76 -22.10
CA SER A 91 -9.09 47.63 -21.31
C SER A 91 -8.85 46.33 -22.08
N GLN A 92 -7.58 46.01 -22.33
CA GLN A 92 -7.16 44.63 -22.61
C GLN A 92 -6.99 43.90 -21.28
N ASP A 93 -8.02 43.14 -20.91
CA ASP A 93 -7.90 42.03 -19.99
C ASP A 93 -7.08 40.95 -20.72
N PHE A 94 -5.79 40.85 -20.38
CA PHE A 94 -4.87 39.87 -20.94
C PHE A 94 -5.04 38.57 -20.16
N VAL A 95 -6.19 37.92 -20.36
CA VAL A 95 -6.32 36.49 -20.08
C VAL A 95 -6.36 35.82 -21.44
N VAL A 96 -5.24 35.20 -21.80
CA VAL A 96 -5.25 34.14 -22.80
C VAL A 96 -6.13 33.06 -22.19
N GLU A 97 -7.33 32.83 -22.74
CA GLU A 97 -8.02 31.57 -22.50
C GLU A 97 -7.03 30.48 -22.92
N ILE A 98 -6.53 29.75 -21.92
CA ILE A 98 -5.75 28.55 -22.19
C ILE A 98 -6.77 27.58 -22.77
N ASP A 99 -6.70 27.33 -24.09
CA ASP A 99 -7.47 26.30 -24.82
C ASP A 99 -7.05 24.86 -24.40
N HIS A 100 -6.63 24.66 -23.15
CA HIS A 100 -6.72 23.36 -22.50
C HIS A 100 -8.08 23.37 -21.83
N PRO A 101 -8.99 22.43 -22.14
CA PRO A 101 -10.13 22.23 -21.26
C PRO A 101 -9.52 21.98 -19.88
N VAL A 102 -9.70 22.95 -18.99
CA VAL A 102 -9.72 22.65 -17.57
C VAL A 102 -10.82 21.59 -17.50
N HIS A 103 -10.45 20.31 -17.40
CA HIS A 103 -11.35 19.33 -16.81
C HIS A 103 -11.63 19.94 -15.44
N GLN A 104 -12.72 20.69 -15.35
CA GLN A 104 -13.40 20.78 -14.09
C GLN A 104 -13.69 19.32 -13.79
N PRO A 105 -13.24 18.78 -12.65
CA PRO A 105 -13.59 17.41 -12.34
C PRO A 105 -15.12 17.38 -12.42
N ASP A 106 -15.66 16.54 -13.31
CA ASP A 106 -17.10 16.50 -13.56
C ASP A 106 -17.84 15.98 -12.30
N CYS A 107 -17.10 15.52 -11.30
CA CYS A 107 -17.53 15.33 -9.92
C CYS A 107 -16.73 16.14 -8.89
N ASP A 108 -17.32 16.43 -7.73
CA ASP A 108 -16.70 17.25 -6.67
C ASP A 108 -16.43 16.47 -5.36
N ALA A 109 -16.07 17.18 -4.29
CA ALA A 109 -15.81 16.59 -2.96
C ALA A 109 -17.05 15.97 -2.28
N THR A 110 -18.24 16.19 -2.85
CA THR A 110 -19.49 15.49 -2.49
C THR A 110 -19.66 14.20 -3.29
N LEU A 111 -18.76 13.86 -4.21
CA LEU A 111 -18.85 12.66 -5.05
C LEU A 111 -20.09 12.63 -5.97
N GLU A 112 -20.75 13.78 -6.15
CA GLU A 112 -21.84 13.98 -7.09
C GLU A 112 -21.33 14.70 -8.35
N GLY A 113 -22.08 14.61 -9.45
CA GLY A 113 -21.83 15.39 -10.68
C GLY A 113 -21.73 14.56 -11.97
N CYS A 114 -21.52 13.25 -11.86
CA CYS A 114 -21.40 12.37 -13.02
C CYS A 114 -22.73 12.09 -13.73
N GLU A 115 -22.66 11.71 -15.01
CA GLU A 115 -23.85 11.34 -15.79
C GLU A 115 -24.45 10.00 -15.32
N GLU A 116 -25.69 9.71 -15.74
CA GLU A 116 -26.35 8.44 -15.40
C GLU A 116 -25.54 7.26 -15.97
N GLY A 117 -25.13 6.34 -15.09
CA GLY A 117 -24.29 5.20 -15.46
C GLY A 117 -22.79 5.45 -15.29
N GLU A 118 -22.40 6.59 -14.71
CA GLU A 118 -21.04 6.89 -14.28
C GLU A 118 -21.00 7.11 -12.77
N LYS A 119 -19.79 7.02 -12.19
CA LYS A 119 -19.53 7.31 -10.79
C LYS A 119 -18.25 8.14 -10.64
N CYS A 120 -18.18 8.91 -9.57
CA CYS A 120 -16.95 9.59 -9.19
C CYS A 120 -15.96 8.58 -8.59
N ASN A 121 -14.72 8.55 -9.10
CA ASN A 121 -13.68 7.67 -8.57
C ASN A 121 -12.32 8.35 -8.50
N ILE A 122 -11.44 7.82 -7.65
CA ILE A 122 -10.05 8.26 -7.54
C ILE A 122 -9.25 7.67 -8.70
N PHE A 123 -8.41 8.49 -9.33
CA PHE A 123 -7.46 8.05 -10.34
C PHE A 123 -6.12 8.80 -10.22
N SER A 124 -5.16 8.39 -11.04
CA SER A 124 -3.84 9.02 -11.20
C SER A 124 -3.51 9.23 -12.68
N ASP A 125 -2.93 10.39 -13.03
CA ASP A 125 -2.73 10.86 -14.41
C ASP A 125 -1.32 10.60 -15.00
N GLU A 126 -0.75 9.42 -14.74
CA GLU A 126 0.54 8.88 -15.26
C GLU A 126 1.80 8.98 -14.34
N ASP A 127 2.60 7.91 -14.39
CA ASP A 127 3.98 7.68 -13.89
C ASP A 127 4.29 7.90 -12.39
N GLY A 128 3.32 8.19 -11.53
CA GLY A 128 3.55 8.47 -10.11
C GLY A 128 2.58 7.80 -9.14
N PHE A 129 2.99 7.70 -7.87
CA PHE A 129 2.16 7.24 -6.75
C PHE A 129 1.06 8.24 -6.33
N SER A 130 0.91 9.35 -7.07
CA SER A 130 -0.03 10.43 -6.77
C SER A 130 -1.46 10.01 -7.11
N LEU A 131 -2.01 9.17 -6.23
CA LEU A 131 -3.43 8.95 -6.06
C LEU A 131 -4.03 10.26 -5.61
N GLY A 132 -4.79 10.98 -6.42
CA GLY A 132 -5.27 12.27 -5.94
C GLY A 132 -6.02 13.13 -6.93
N GLN A 133 -6.52 12.55 -8.00
CA GLN A 133 -7.53 13.21 -8.80
C GLN A 133 -8.84 12.43 -8.70
N ILE A 134 -9.94 13.14 -8.89
CA ILE A 134 -11.27 12.57 -8.96
C ILE A 134 -11.85 12.90 -10.33
N ASP A 135 -12.48 11.92 -10.96
CA ASP A 135 -13.19 12.10 -12.22
C ASP A 135 -14.34 11.10 -12.34
N CYS A 136 -15.16 11.26 -13.37
CA CYS A 136 -16.27 10.39 -13.68
C CYS A 136 -15.83 9.21 -14.55
N PHE A 137 -16.09 8.00 -14.06
CA PHE A 137 -15.80 6.75 -14.76
C PHE A 137 -17.07 5.91 -14.92
N PRO A 138 -17.15 5.07 -15.97
CA PRO A 138 -18.30 4.18 -16.15
C PRO A 138 -18.53 3.30 -14.92
N LEU A 139 -19.76 3.30 -14.40
CA LEU A 139 -20.16 2.39 -13.34
C LEU A 139 -20.32 0.97 -13.92
N ASP A 140 -19.76 -0.03 -13.26
CA ASP A 140 -19.94 -1.42 -13.68
C ASP A 140 -21.44 -1.78 -13.66
N PRO A 141 -21.96 -2.47 -14.69
CA PRO A 141 -23.38 -2.84 -14.74
C PRO A 141 -23.82 -3.82 -13.64
N ASN A 142 -22.89 -4.47 -12.95
CA ASN A 142 -23.11 -5.34 -11.79
C ASN A 142 -22.11 -4.96 -10.68
N PRO A 143 -22.27 -3.78 -10.06
CA PRO A 143 -21.31 -3.32 -9.06
C PRO A 143 -21.34 -4.21 -7.82
N VAL A 144 -20.19 -4.33 -7.15
CA VAL A 144 -20.05 -5.01 -5.86
C VAL A 144 -20.11 -4.02 -4.69
N ASP A 145 -20.59 -4.49 -3.54
CA ASP A 145 -20.84 -3.64 -2.37
C ASP A 145 -19.54 -3.29 -1.61
N VAL A 146 -19.58 -2.25 -0.79
CA VAL A 146 -18.47 -1.87 0.11
C VAL A 146 -18.12 -3.03 1.03
N GLY A 147 -16.82 -3.31 1.17
CA GLY A 147 -16.28 -4.45 1.92
C GLY A 147 -16.18 -5.75 1.12
N GLU A 148 -16.74 -5.82 -0.09
CA GLU A 148 -16.58 -6.98 -0.97
C GLU A 148 -15.29 -6.88 -1.83
N PRO A 149 -14.73 -8.03 -2.28
CA PRO A 149 -13.62 -8.04 -3.22
C PRO A 149 -13.98 -7.37 -4.55
N CYS A 150 -13.08 -6.55 -5.07
CA CYS A 150 -13.26 -5.79 -6.32
C CYS A 150 -12.15 -6.05 -7.32
N ASP A 151 -12.42 -5.73 -8.57
CA ASP A 151 -11.50 -5.74 -9.70
C ASP A 151 -11.24 -4.28 -10.11
N ALA A 152 -9.96 -3.87 -10.07
CA ALA A 152 -9.51 -2.52 -10.39
C ALA A 152 -9.22 -2.34 -11.90
N GLY A 153 -9.71 -3.23 -12.75
CA GLY A 153 -9.54 -3.13 -14.19
C GLY A 153 -8.14 -3.51 -14.66
N ALA A 154 -7.75 -2.96 -15.81
CA ALA A 154 -6.52 -3.33 -16.50
C ALA A 154 -5.29 -2.60 -15.95
N GLU A 155 -5.47 -1.40 -15.40
CA GLU A 155 -4.41 -0.55 -14.88
C GLU A 155 -4.76 -0.09 -13.46
N TYR A 156 -3.82 -0.27 -12.53
CA TYR A 156 -4.00 0.17 -11.15
C TYR A 156 -4.13 1.70 -11.09
N ASN A 157 -5.28 2.19 -10.62
CA ASN A 157 -5.64 3.60 -10.45
C ASN A 157 -5.93 4.39 -11.75
N ASP A 158 -6.37 3.73 -12.81
CA ASP A 158 -6.95 4.42 -13.97
C ASP A 158 -8.37 4.97 -13.69
N GLY A 159 -8.91 4.74 -12.48
CA GLY A 159 -10.24 5.14 -12.03
C GLY A 159 -11.35 4.17 -12.41
N ILE A 160 -11.05 3.10 -13.15
CA ILE A 160 -12.01 2.07 -13.54
C ILE A 160 -11.98 0.96 -12.50
N ASP A 161 -13.12 0.67 -11.89
CA ASP A 161 -13.29 -0.52 -11.05
C ASP A 161 -14.76 -0.99 -11.07
N ASN A 162 -15.04 -2.13 -10.43
CA ASN A 162 -16.39 -2.68 -10.30
C ASN A 162 -17.09 -2.36 -8.97
N CYS A 163 -16.61 -1.41 -8.17
CA CYS A 163 -17.27 -1.00 -6.94
C CYS A 163 -18.52 -0.17 -7.20
N VAL A 164 -19.48 -0.24 -6.27
CA VAL A 164 -20.67 0.63 -6.25
C VAL A 164 -20.31 2.12 -6.24
N GLU A 165 -21.27 2.96 -6.63
CA GLU A 165 -21.18 4.42 -6.56
C GLU A 165 -20.75 4.89 -5.15
N GLY A 166 -19.87 5.89 -5.10
CA GLY A 166 -19.31 6.40 -3.85
C GLY A 166 -18.26 5.49 -3.21
N ALA A 167 -17.76 4.47 -3.91
CA ALA A 167 -16.67 3.60 -3.45
C ALA A 167 -15.61 3.41 -4.53
N THR A 168 -14.38 3.13 -4.07
CA THR A 168 -13.20 2.87 -4.91
C THR A 168 -12.60 1.51 -4.57
N CYS A 169 -12.02 0.85 -5.55
CA CYS A 169 -11.29 -0.40 -5.33
C CYS A 169 -9.92 -0.11 -4.72
N TRP A 170 -9.75 -0.47 -3.45
CA TRP A 170 -8.59 -0.08 -2.65
C TRP A 170 -7.73 -1.28 -2.24
N ASP A 171 -6.45 -1.01 -1.93
CA ASP A 171 -5.43 -2.01 -1.57
C ASP A 171 -5.35 -3.17 -2.58
N VAL A 172 -5.27 -2.80 -3.85
CA VAL A 172 -5.25 -3.71 -4.99
C VAL A 172 -3.92 -4.46 -5.03
N ASN A 173 -4.00 -5.78 -5.15
CA ASN A 173 -2.83 -6.65 -5.27
C ASN A 173 -2.30 -6.76 -6.72
N GLU A 174 -1.24 -7.54 -6.93
CA GLU A 174 -0.64 -7.75 -8.27
C GLU A 174 -1.59 -8.39 -9.30
N GLU A 175 -2.68 -9.02 -8.85
CA GLU A 175 -3.69 -9.64 -9.71
C GLU A 175 -4.82 -8.66 -10.09
N GLY A 176 -4.75 -7.40 -9.64
CA GLY A 176 -5.80 -6.41 -9.86
C GLY A 176 -6.99 -6.53 -8.91
N ILE A 177 -6.87 -7.33 -7.84
CA ILE A 177 -7.94 -7.56 -6.88
C ILE A 177 -7.72 -6.75 -5.60
N GLY A 178 -8.73 -5.97 -5.22
CA GLY A 178 -8.74 -5.16 -4.00
C GLY A 178 -10.00 -5.39 -3.15
N THR A 179 -10.35 -4.40 -2.34
CA THR A 179 -11.62 -4.35 -1.60
C THR A 179 -12.31 -3.02 -1.85
N CYS A 180 -13.63 -3.02 -2.06
CA CYS A 180 -14.37 -1.77 -2.18
C CYS A 180 -14.37 -1.01 -0.86
N VAL A 181 -13.83 0.20 -0.88
CA VAL A 181 -13.81 1.11 0.26
C VAL A 181 -14.62 2.35 -0.12
N ALA A 182 -15.56 2.73 0.74
CA ALA A 182 -16.33 3.95 0.52
C ALA A 182 -15.42 5.18 0.56
N LEU A 183 -15.73 6.15 -0.28
CA LEU A 183 -15.08 7.45 -0.28
C LEU A 183 -15.75 8.34 0.76
N CYS A 184 -14.97 9.21 1.40
CA CYS A 184 -15.50 10.22 2.29
C CYS A 184 -16.41 11.18 1.53
N HIS A 185 -17.59 11.44 2.07
CA HIS A 185 -18.57 12.35 1.50
C HIS A 185 -18.65 13.63 2.34
N ALA A 186 -18.59 14.80 1.72
CA ALA A 186 -18.83 16.05 2.44
C ALA A 186 -20.27 16.10 2.98
N ILE A 187 -20.46 16.45 4.24
CA ILE A 187 -21.79 16.46 4.88
C ILE A 187 -22.73 17.49 4.21
N ASP A 188 -22.14 18.58 3.73
CA ASP A 188 -22.79 19.55 2.86
C ASP A 188 -21.75 20.20 1.92
N GLU A 189 -22.24 20.72 0.79
CA GLU A 189 -21.47 21.36 -0.29
C GLU A 189 -20.56 22.53 0.16
N ASN A 190 -20.74 23.06 1.36
CA ASN A 190 -19.97 24.21 1.88
C ASN A 190 -19.22 23.89 3.19
N SER A 191 -19.21 22.63 3.62
CA SER A 191 -18.51 22.19 4.82
C SER A 191 -17.19 21.52 4.45
N TYR A 192 -16.23 21.62 5.38
CA TYR A 192 -15.03 20.81 5.37
C TYR A 192 -15.20 19.58 6.28
N ASP A 193 -16.44 19.23 6.60
CA ASP A 193 -16.76 18.10 7.45
C ASP A 193 -17.18 16.92 6.55
N TYR A 194 -16.56 15.78 6.78
CA TYR A 194 -16.72 14.60 5.94
C TYR A 194 -17.32 13.46 6.76
N THR A 195 -18.16 12.67 6.11
CA THR A 195 -18.83 11.52 6.69
C THR A 195 -18.61 10.28 5.85
N CYS A 196 -18.75 9.14 6.50
CA CYS A 196 -18.81 7.83 5.85
C CYS A 196 -20.23 7.32 5.66
N ALA A 197 -21.24 8.06 6.13
CA ALA A 197 -22.64 7.67 5.97
C ALA A 197 -22.97 7.43 4.49
N PRO A 198 -23.70 6.34 4.16
CA PRO A 198 -24.41 5.44 5.07
C PRO A 198 -23.56 4.32 5.68
N TYR A 199 -22.28 4.23 5.35
CA TYR A 199 -21.35 3.23 5.87
C TYR A 199 -20.81 3.62 7.26
N GLU A 200 -20.41 2.61 8.03
CA GLU A 200 -19.74 2.81 9.32
C GLU A 200 -18.23 2.81 9.09
N GLY A 201 -17.55 3.83 9.62
CA GLY A 201 -16.12 3.96 9.51
C GLY A 201 -15.66 5.37 9.86
N SER A 202 -14.34 5.52 9.95
CA SER A 202 -13.70 6.84 10.07
C SER A 202 -13.32 7.35 8.70
N CYS A 203 -13.58 8.64 8.47
CA CYS A 203 -13.09 9.30 7.28
C CYS A 203 -11.60 9.64 7.45
N THR A 204 -10.74 8.87 6.80
CA THR A 204 -9.28 9.02 6.85
C THR A 204 -8.80 9.61 5.54
N LEU A 205 -8.23 10.83 5.58
CA LEU A 205 -7.66 11.45 4.38
C LEU A 205 -6.40 10.69 3.95
N CYS A 206 -6.46 10.06 2.78
CA CYS A 206 -5.27 9.47 2.18
C CYS A 206 -4.25 10.60 1.91
N GLN A 207 -2.97 10.40 2.22
CA GLN A 207 -1.95 11.47 2.22
C GLN A 207 -1.78 12.15 0.86
N GLU A 208 -2.03 11.41 -0.22
CA GLU A 208 -1.88 11.92 -1.59
C GLU A 208 -3.25 12.21 -2.23
N CYS A 209 -4.35 11.72 -1.64
CA CYS A 209 -5.68 11.78 -2.24
C CYS A 209 -6.36 13.14 -2.04
N VAL A 210 -7.15 13.55 -3.03
CA VAL A 210 -8.06 14.69 -2.91
C VAL A 210 -9.30 14.37 -2.06
N VAL A 211 -9.69 13.10 -1.97
CA VAL A 211 -10.79 12.61 -1.13
C VAL A 211 -10.29 11.55 -0.15
N GLY A 212 -10.87 11.52 1.04
CA GLY A 212 -10.56 10.50 2.05
C GLY A 212 -11.24 9.15 1.79
N LEU A 213 -10.81 8.15 2.53
CA LEU A 213 -11.36 6.80 2.54
C LEU A 213 -12.09 6.54 3.85
N CYS A 214 -13.20 5.82 3.77
CA CYS A 214 -13.95 5.35 4.90
C CYS A 214 -13.44 4.01 5.39
N LEU A 215 -12.50 4.07 6.32
CA LEU A 215 -11.90 2.89 6.92
C LEU A 215 -12.82 2.34 8.03
N PRO A 216 -13.15 1.04 8.02
CA PRO A 216 -14.08 0.50 9.00
C PRO A 216 -13.44 0.52 10.39
N TYR A 217 -14.25 0.80 11.41
CA TYR A 217 -13.81 0.74 12.79
C TYR A 217 -13.47 -0.71 13.19
N CYS A 218 -12.59 -0.83 14.18
CA CYS A 218 -12.20 -2.12 14.74
C CYS A 218 -11.89 -2.04 16.23
N ASP A 219 -11.86 -3.19 16.88
CA ASP A 219 -11.36 -3.35 18.23
C ASP A 219 -9.94 -3.95 18.18
N PRO A 220 -8.90 -3.25 18.67
CA PRO A 220 -7.52 -3.73 18.58
C PRO A 220 -7.22 -4.95 19.46
N LEU A 221 -8.06 -5.24 20.46
CA LEU A 221 -7.94 -6.45 21.29
C LEU A 221 -8.55 -7.67 20.60
N LEU A 222 -9.56 -7.48 19.75
CA LEU A 222 -10.19 -8.54 18.96
C LEU A 222 -9.53 -8.73 17.60
N ASN A 223 -8.91 -7.67 17.07
CA ASN A 223 -8.39 -7.57 15.71
C ASN A 223 -9.40 -8.11 14.68
N ASP A 224 -10.61 -7.56 14.72
CA ASP A 224 -11.79 -7.97 13.95
C ASP A 224 -11.81 -7.41 12.51
N CYS A 225 -10.64 -7.08 11.99
CA CYS A 225 -10.48 -6.62 10.62
C CYS A 225 -10.59 -7.77 9.59
N PRO A 226 -11.03 -7.49 8.35
CA PRO A 226 -11.03 -8.46 7.26
C PRO A 226 -9.64 -9.03 6.95
N ASP A 227 -9.60 -10.14 6.21
CA ASP A 227 -8.36 -10.79 5.80
C ASP A 227 -7.40 -9.81 5.09
N GLY A 228 -6.11 -9.84 5.46
CA GLY A 228 -5.09 -8.94 4.92
C GLY A 228 -5.13 -7.51 5.48
N LYS A 229 -5.97 -7.25 6.50
CA LYS A 229 -6.04 -5.97 7.20
C LYS A 229 -5.64 -6.10 8.66
N ILE A 230 -5.27 -4.98 9.26
CA ILE A 230 -4.90 -4.86 10.68
C ILE A 230 -5.59 -3.66 11.33
N CYS A 231 -5.95 -3.81 12.60
CA CYS A 231 -6.53 -2.75 13.40
C CYS A 231 -5.45 -1.82 13.96
N ILE A 232 -5.47 -0.53 13.57
CA ILE A 232 -4.50 0.47 14.02
C ILE A 232 -5.20 1.69 14.64
N PRO A 233 -4.51 2.49 15.47
CA PRO A 233 -5.05 3.75 15.94
C PRO A 233 -5.36 4.66 14.75
N ASP A 234 -6.54 5.28 14.77
CA ASP A 234 -6.83 6.32 13.79
C ASP A 234 -5.97 7.55 14.09
N THR A 235 -5.10 7.92 13.15
CA THR A 235 -4.18 9.05 13.30
C THR A 235 -4.80 10.38 12.86
N GLN A 236 -5.99 10.35 12.25
CA GLN A 236 -6.69 11.53 11.73
C GLN A 236 -8.06 11.74 12.39
N GLY A 237 -8.56 10.73 13.08
CA GLY A 237 -9.76 10.78 13.89
C GLY A 237 -9.53 10.20 15.29
N ASP A 238 -10.61 9.68 15.86
CA ASP A 238 -10.63 9.05 17.17
C ASP A 238 -10.91 7.54 17.02
N GLY A 239 -10.36 6.74 17.93
CA GLY A 239 -10.58 5.28 17.93
C GLY A 239 -9.56 4.52 17.08
N TRP A 240 -10.05 3.46 16.41
CA TRP A 240 -9.22 2.49 15.70
C TRP A 240 -9.88 2.06 14.39
N VAL A 241 -9.08 1.85 13.35
CA VAL A 241 -9.54 1.55 11.99
C VAL A 241 -8.77 0.41 11.36
N CYS A 242 -9.44 -0.35 10.49
CA CYS A 242 -8.77 -1.36 9.67
C CYS A 242 -8.06 -0.72 8.49
N THR A 243 -6.80 -1.09 8.31
CA THR A 243 -5.99 -0.71 7.15
C THR A 243 -5.20 -1.91 6.62
N LEU A 244 -4.50 -1.73 5.51
CA LEU A 244 -3.61 -2.75 4.95
C LEU A 244 -2.59 -3.22 6.00
N ASP A 245 -2.51 -4.54 6.20
CA ASP A 245 -1.45 -5.14 7.01
C ASP A 245 -0.13 -5.14 6.24
N ALA A 246 0.77 -4.22 6.59
CA ALA A 246 2.12 -4.15 6.02
C ALA A 246 3.15 -4.94 6.83
N SER A 247 2.73 -5.63 7.89
CA SER A 247 3.62 -6.46 8.73
C SER A 247 3.97 -7.78 8.06
N GLU A 248 3.09 -8.29 7.19
CA GLU A 248 3.15 -9.64 6.63
C GLU A 248 3.30 -10.74 7.72
N GLY A 249 2.89 -10.44 8.96
CA GLY A 249 3.08 -11.30 10.14
C GLY A 249 4.53 -11.39 10.63
N ALA A 250 5.45 -10.60 10.09
CA ALA A 250 6.89 -10.68 10.36
C ALA A 250 7.40 -9.70 11.44
N HIS A 251 6.53 -8.88 12.03
CA HIS A 251 6.87 -7.82 12.99
C HIS A 251 6.19 -8.05 14.35
N PRO A 252 6.58 -9.08 15.11
CA PRO A 252 6.08 -9.30 16.48
C PRO A 252 6.53 -8.20 17.45
N PRO A 253 5.97 -8.15 18.67
CA PRO A 253 6.43 -7.22 19.70
C PRO A 253 7.96 -7.20 19.88
N GLY A 254 8.52 -6.00 19.99
CA GLY A 254 9.95 -5.75 20.09
C GLY A 254 10.70 -5.61 18.76
N THR A 255 10.02 -5.68 17.61
CA THR A 255 10.62 -5.35 16.31
C THR A 255 10.54 -3.86 15.99
N PRO A 256 11.50 -3.31 15.23
CA PRO A 256 11.40 -1.98 14.65
C PRO A 256 10.15 -1.78 13.81
N CYS A 257 9.61 -0.57 13.84
CA CYS A 257 8.58 -0.11 12.93
C CYS A 257 8.83 1.35 12.58
N ASP A 258 8.54 1.71 11.34
CA ASP A 258 8.61 3.08 10.84
C ASP A 258 7.21 3.63 10.51
N PHE A 259 6.21 2.75 10.38
CA PHE A 259 4.82 3.09 10.07
C PHE A 259 3.85 2.36 10.99
N VAL A 260 2.68 2.96 11.19
CA VAL A 260 1.65 2.52 12.14
C VAL A 260 1.10 1.13 11.83
N ASN A 261 1.09 0.71 10.57
CA ASN A 261 0.55 -0.55 10.08
C ASN A 261 1.60 -1.65 9.85
N GLN A 262 2.82 -1.47 10.36
CA GLN A 262 3.90 -2.44 10.20
C GLN A 262 4.00 -3.47 11.32
N CYS A 263 3.31 -3.27 12.43
CA CYS A 263 3.33 -4.22 13.54
C CYS A 263 2.32 -5.33 13.30
N ASN A 264 2.57 -6.53 13.83
CA ASN A 264 1.60 -7.62 13.75
C ASN A 264 0.30 -7.27 14.51
N ALA A 265 -0.79 -7.92 14.13
CA ALA A 265 -2.10 -7.82 14.79
C ALA A 265 -2.02 -7.84 16.33
N GLY A 266 -2.77 -6.93 16.97
CA GLY A 266 -2.74 -6.72 18.42
C GLY A 266 -1.51 -5.96 18.92
N SER A 267 -0.70 -5.38 18.03
CA SER A 267 0.44 -4.52 18.37
C SER A 267 0.38 -3.19 17.62
N VAL A 268 0.98 -2.18 18.21
CA VAL A 268 1.07 -0.82 17.66
C VAL A 268 2.52 -0.35 17.61
N CYS A 269 2.81 0.53 16.65
CA CYS A 269 4.12 1.15 16.55
C CYS A 269 4.26 2.27 17.59
N LEU A 270 4.90 1.96 18.72
CA LEU A 270 5.14 2.89 19.81
C LEU A 270 6.44 3.66 19.59
N ASP A 271 6.58 4.83 20.24
CA ASP A 271 7.90 5.45 20.37
C ASP A 271 8.90 4.47 21.02
N SER A 272 10.12 4.41 20.49
CA SER A 272 11.14 3.47 20.95
C SER A 272 11.49 3.60 22.44
N SER A 273 11.22 4.75 23.07
CA SER A 273 11.41 4.94 24.52
C SER A 273 10.37 4.24 25.39
N TYR A 274 9.21 3.89 24.84
CA TYR A 274 8.13 3.21 25.56
C TYR A 274 8.28 1.69 25.58
N TYR A 275 9.08 1.11 24.68
CA TYR A 275 9.28 -0.33 24.61
C TYR A 275 10.78 -0.69 24.69
N PRO A 276 11.24 -1.37 25.74
CA PRO A 276 12.67 -1.54 26.02
C PRO A 276 13.29 -2.69 25.18
N SER A 277 13.28 -2.54 23.86
CA SER A 277 13.92 -3.46 22.91
C SER A 277 15.19 -2.86 22.32
N MET A 278 16.31 -3.58 22.44
CA MET A 278 17.57 -3.20 21.80
C MET A 278 17.50 -3.23 20.27
N ALA A 279 16.59 -4.02 19.70
CA ALA A 279 16.39 -4.04 18.25
C ALA A 279 15.84 -2.69 17.74
N CYS A 280 15.06 -1.99 18.58
CA CYS A 280 14.42 -0.73 18.27
C CYS A 280 15.27 0.50 18.63
N ALA A 281 16.49 0.32 19.16
CA ALA A 281 17.29 1.42 19.71
C ALA A 281 17.73 2.48 18.68
N GLN A 282 17.53 2.23 17.38
CA GLN A 282 17.86 3.13 16.27
C GLN A 282 16.71 3.26 15.26
N SER A 283 15.50 2.82 15.61
CA SER A 283 14.31 2.93 14.76
C SER A 283 13.41 4.08 15.19
N ALA A 284 12.47 4.47 14.32
CA ALA A 284 11.48 5.50 14.65
C ALA A 284 10.55 5.02 15.78
N GLY A 285 10.11 3.76 15.70
CA GLY A 285 9.28 3.14 16.73
C GLY A 285 9.64 1.69 17.00
N CYS A 286 8.90 1.10 17.92
CA CYS A 286 8.98 -0.30 18.31
C CYS A 286 7.58 -0.89 18.45
N CYS A 287 7.36 -2.07 17.88
CA CYS A 287 6.09 -2.76 18.03
C CYS A 287 5.89 -3.17 19.48
N GLY A 288 4.81 -2.70 20.10
CA GLY A 288 4.38 -3.12 21.43
C GLY A 288 2.92 -3.55 21.44
N PRO A 289 2.55 -4.52 22.29
CA PRO A 289 1.19 -5.06 22.29
C PRO A 289 0.20 -4.07 22.91
N VAL A 290 -1.02 -4.10 22.37
CA VAL A 290 -2.21 -3.51 22.97
C VAL A 290 -2.66 -4.43 24.12
N CYS A 291 -3.23 -3.87 25.19
CA CYS A 291 -3.69 -4.61 26.35
C CYS A 291 -5.03 -4.08 26.86
N ASP A 292 -5.76 -4.93 27.58
CA ASP A 292 -7.02 -4.59 28.24
C ASP A 292 -6.75 -4.04 29.64
N LEU A 293 -7.20 -2.84 29.95
CA LEU A 293 -7.07 -2.23 31.27
C LEU A 293 -7.92 -2.93 32.34
N GLU A 294 -9.00 -3.61 31.94
CA GLU A 294 -9.87 -4.38 32.83
C GLU A 294 -9.29 -5.77 33.17
N ASP A 295 -8.44 -6.31 32.28
CA ASP A 295 -7.64 -7.52 32.50
C ASP A 295 -6.17 -7.30 32.05
N PRO A 296 -5.39 -6.55 32.85
CA PRO A 296 -4.07 -6.07 32.42
C PRO A 296 -3.06 -7.20 32.32
N GLN A 297 -2.78 -7.62 31.08
CA GLN A 297 -1.77 -8.61 30.73
C GLN A 297 -0.73 -7.99 29.78
N CYS A 298 0.54 -8.01 30.18
CA CYS A 298 1.65 -7.62 29.31
C CYS A 298 2.70 -8.73 29.26
N PRO A 299 3.48 -8.84 28.16
CA PRO A 299 4.58 -9.79 28.08
C PRO A 299 5.61 -9.57 29.20
N ASP A 300 6.11 -10.67 29.76
CA ASP A 300 7.21 -10.63 30.75
C ASP A 300 8.56 -10.27 30.13
N ASP A 301 8.69 -10.40 28.80
CA ASP A 301 9.88 -10.08 28.02
C ASP A 301 9.53 -9.10 26.89
N PRO A 302 10.12 -7.89 26.86
CA PRO A 302 11.11 -7.38 27.80
C PRO A 302 10.48 -7.04 29.17
N PRO A 303 11.26 -7.13 30.28
CA PRO A 303 10.73 -6.87 31.62
C PRO A 303 10.44 -5.39 31.84
N GLY A 304 9.48 -5.11 32.72
CA GLY A 304 9.15 -3.74 33.15
C GLY A 304 8.04 -3.07 32.34
N LEU A 305 7.34 -3.83 31.50
CA LEU A 305 6.11 -3.40 30.86
C LEU A 305 4.94 -3.43 31.85
N SER A 306 4.05 -2.46 31.72
CA SER A 306 2.77 -2.35 32.40
C SER A 306 1.70 -1.98 31.38
N CYS A 307 0.47 -2.40 31.61
CA CYS A 307 -0.66 -2.00 30.78
C CYS A 307 -1.07 -0.58 31.18
N GLU A 308 -0.62 0.40 30.41
CA GLU A 308 -0.93 1.81 30.66
C GLU A 308 -2.04 2.28 29.72
N PRO A 309 -2.93 3.20 30.15
CA PRO A 309 -4.02 3.68 29.31
C PRO A 309 -3.54 4.29 28.00
N TRP A 310 -4.21 3.95 26.89
CA TRP A 310 -3.92 4.53 25.58
C TRP A 310 -4.37 5.98 25.50
N TYR A 311 -5.53 6.28 26.08
CA TYR A 311 -6.11 7.62 26.13
C TYR A 311 -5.89 8.28 27.49
N GLU A 312 -5.77 9.61 27.49
CA GLU A 312 -5.81 10.38 28.74
C GLU A 312 -7.15 10.20 29.47
N GLU A 313 -7.15 10.40 30.79
CA GLU A 313 -8.34 10.23 31.63
C GLU A 313 -9.51 11.09 31.12
N GLY A 314 -10.60 10.43 30.72
CA GLY A 314 -11.81 11.08 30.20
C GLY A 314 -11.75 11.51 28.72
N MET A 315 -10.68 11.18 28.00
CA MET A 315 -10.51 11.48 26.58
C MET A 315 -10.73 10.27 25.67
N ALA A 316 -10.88 9.07 26.24
CA ALA A 316 -11.20 7.87 25.46
C ALA A 316 -12.55 8.03 24.74
N PRO A 317 -12.62 7.72 23.44
CA PRO A 317 -13.89 7.62 22.74
C PRO A 317 -14.75 6.50 23.35
N ALA A 318 -16.07 6.65 23.27
CA ALA A 318 -16.99 5.71 23.89
C ALA A 318 -16.77 4.29 23.36
N GLY A 319 -16.54 3.34 24.26
CA GLY A 319 -16.25 1.95 23.93
C GLY A 319 -14.75 1.62 23.90
N PHE A 320 -13.85 2.60 23.92
CA PHE A 320 -12.39 2.39 23.90
C PHE A 320 -11.70 2.73 25.23
N GLU A 321 -12.47 2.95 26.31
CA GLU A 321 -11.95 3.32 27.63
C GLU A 321 -11.06 2.24 28.27
N HIS A 322 -11.20 1.00 27.82
CA HIS A 322 -10.49 -0.17 28.31
C HIS A 322 -9.20 -0.45 27.53
N ILE A 323 -8.91 0.30 26.47
CA ILE A 323 -7.72 0.08 25.65
C ILE A 323 -6.48 0.70 26.32
N GLY A 324 -5.47 -0.13 26.49
CA GLY A 324 -4.13 0.25 26.93
C GLY A 324 -3.05 -0.23 25.96
N ALA A 325 -1.81 0.17 26.24
CA ALA A 325 -0.63 -0.38 25.59
C ALA A 325 0.38 -0.85 26.63
N CYS A 326 1.08 -1.93 26.32
CA CYS A 326 2.16 -2.44 27.14
C CYS A 326 3.42 -1.62 26.94
N ILE A 327 3.66 -0.70 27.86
CA ILE A 327 4.79 0.25 27.83
C ILE A 327 5.53 0.25 29.15
N VAL A 328 6.74 0.82 29.16
CA VAL A 328 7.40 1.18 30.42
C VAL A 328 6.58 2.27 31.12
N PRO A 329 6.16 2.08 32.39
CA PRO A 329 5.45 3.10 33.15
C PRO A 329 6.19 4.45 33.12
N GLN A 330 5.44 5.54 32.88
CA GLN A 330 5.96 6.90 32.80
C GLN A 330 5.81 7.67 34.12
#